data_AF-V5I1S2-F1
#
_entry.id   AF-V5I1S2-F1
#
_cell.length_a   1.000
_cell.length_b   1.000
_cell.length_c   1.000
_cell.angle_alpha   90.00
_cell.angle_beta   90.00
_cell.angle_gamma   90.00
#
_symmetry.space_group_name_H-M   'P 1'
#
loop_
_entity.id
_entity.type
_entity.pdbx_description
1 polymer ?
#
loop_
_entity_poly.entity_id
_entity_poly.type
_entity_poly.pdbx_seq_one_letter_code
_entity_poly.pdbx_strand_id
1 'polypeptide(L)'
;MLRPLKKRFLFHFTGKRQTNRLDKPEWYLSQILTWVSDHGEFCDRFVQAVLVKAGVEGVQARLELMRGLVQIGIHKFQMDLPSLLSDDHLLTHAIEEVLLFDRELRAQGYPPFYPCILNVLTADHCFIRWIALEKKYADEKRDRLLTSPTAWKPQYQTEGDLDDMKIPECAEAFMMVLSAMTERYRHLELAVHRLKFVSLQQILLEDWRLCLQQILTARLEELDMVALCPIINAAHYVVQVLAQWSVQPFFVELLEACNEMQAKEKLRRQAAKHVNDTVDPEEALFLAASETPSDDSFPLPEYSTLQESVFEESAQLLEKLYTDTVLAIVDELVLDFKAKSKAYRREKWFCMPALNEREDAGLTPTAFPMLSRLRSNLQHLQEALAVPLFNSLWQEAARGLSLFLYEELILENFFSEGGALQLSFDMNRNLFSLFSTYTQKPENHFKEVKEACILLTMPHPVAWILQETLRAARQTDVVTGGTALEEQGVSFLTPSQAMHVLSKRNDLVHT
;
A
#
# COMPACT_ATOMS: atom_id res chain seq x y z
N MET A 1 -41.42 -34.95 13.72
CA MET A 1 -40.92 -34.18 14.88
C MET A 1 -40.96 -32.66 14.68
N LEU A 2 -40.77 -32.13 13.48
CA LEU A 2 -40.72 -30.68 13.25
C LEU A 2 -42.06 -29.93 13.43
N ARG A 3 -43.21 -30.57 13.17
CA ARG A 3 -44.55 -29.94 13.24
C ARG A 3 -44.83 -29.13 14.52
N PRO A 4 -44.64 -29.67 15.74
CA PRO A 4 -44.84 -28.90 16.98
C PRO A 4 -43.91 -27.69 17.10
N LEU A 5 -42.63 -27.83 16.72
CA LEU A 5 -41.67 -26.73 16.74
C LEU A 5 -42.06 -25.63 15.74
N LYS A 6 -42.46 -26.01 14.52
CA LYS A 6 -42.98 -25.07 13.51
C LYS A 6 -44.22 -24.31 14.02
N LYS A 7 -45.16 -25.01 14.68
CA LYS A 7 -46.35 -24.36 15.25
C LYS A 7 -45.97 -23.35 16.34
N ARG A 8 -45.02 -23.70 17.22
CA ARG A 8 -44.50 -22.80 18.26
C ARG A 8 -43.79 -21.59 17.64
N PHE A 9 -42.94 -21.81 16.63
CA PHE A 9 -42.24 -20.75 15.93
C PHE A 9 -43.22 -19.74 15.32
N LEU A 10 -44.19 -20.23 14.52
CA LEU A 10 -45.19 -19.38 13.89
C LEU A 10 -45.99 -18.60 14.93
N PHE A 11 -46.37 -19.25 16.05
CA PHE A 11 -47.12 -18.58 17.10
C PHE A 11 -46.38 -17.38 17.72
N HIS A 12 -45.07 -17.48 17.93
CA HIS A 12 -44.27 -16.43 18.58
C HIS A 12 -43.74 -15.39 17.59
N PHE A 13 -43.25 -15.81 16.44
CA PHE A 13 -42.46 -14.96 15.54
C PHE A 13 -43.22 -14.57 14.27
N THR A 14 -44.54 -14.77 14.23
CA THR A 14 -45.39 -14.25 13.15
C THR A 14 -46.66 -13.60 13.71
N GLY A 15 -47.33 -12.79 12.88
CA GLY A 15 -48.55 -12.09 13.27
C GLY A 15 -48.31 -10.92 14.22
N LYS A 16 -49.28 -10.65 15.11
CA LYS A 16 -49.33 -9.42 15.95
C LYS A 16 -48.70 -9.56 17.35
N ARG A 17 -47.85 -10.56 17.57
CA ARG A 17 -47.21 -10.79 18.88
C ARG A 17 -46.09 -9.78 19.12
N GLN A 18 -45.86 -9.41 20.37
CA GLN A 18 -44.73 -8.57 20.78
C GLN A 18 -43.36 -9.20 20.50
N THR A 19 -43.33 -10.53 20.34
CA THR A 19 -42.13 -11.30 19.97
C THR A 19 -41.83 -11.29 18.47
N ASN A 20 -42.76 -10.81 17.62
CA ASN A 20 -42.53 -10.63 16.19
C ASN A 20 -42.01 -9.21 15.94
N ARG A 21 -40.70 -9.02 16.07
CA ARG A 21 -40.03 -7.72 15.97
C ARG A 21 -38.97 -7.74 14.87
N LEU A 22 -39.03 -6.77 13.96
CA LEU A 22 -38.05 -6.62 12.87
C LEU A 22 -36.68 -6.17 13.39
N ASP A 23 -36.65 -5.39 14.48
CA ASP A 23 -35.44 -4.90 15.13
C ASP A 23 -34.81 -5.92 16.08
N LYS A 24 -35.42 -7.11 16.21
CA LYS A 24 -34.95 -8.21 17.06
C LYS A 24 -34.87 -9.56 16.34
N PRO A 25 -34.16 -9.66 15.19
CA PRO A 25 -34.00 -10.93 14.50
C PRO A 25 -33.28 -11.98 15.35
N GLU A 26 -32.40 -11.57 16.27
CA GLU A 26 -31.66 -12.46 17.17
C GLU A 26 -32.57 -13.38 17.99
N TRP A 27 -33.81 -12.98 18.28
CA TRP A 27 -34.74 -13.76 19.10
C TRP A 27 -35.15 -15.06 18.43
N TYR A 28 -35.53 -15.02 17.15
CA TYR A 28 -35.95 -16.24 16.47
C TYR A 28 -34.74 -17.07 15.99
N LEU A 29 -33.62 -16.39 15.67
CA LEU A 29 -32.35 -17.03 15.29
C LEU A 29 -31.78 -17.84 16.46
N SER A 30 -31.64 -17.22 17.64
CA SER A 30 -31.19 -17.89 18.86
C SER A 30 -32.13 -19.04 19.26
N GLN A 31 -33.44 -18.88 19.04
CA GLN A 31 -34.40 -19.93 19.33
C GLN A 31 -34.21 -21.16 18.43
N ILE A 32 -33.88 -20.96 17.15
CA ILE A 32 -33.53 -22.04 16.22
C ILE A 32 -32.27 -22.77 16.71
N LEU A 33 -31.20 -22.03 17.03
CA LEU A 33 -29.94 -22.61 17.53
C LEU A 33 -30.13 -23.39 18.83
N THR A 34 -30.94 -22.85 19.74
CA THR A 34 -31.31 -23.51 21.00
C THR A 34 -32.04 -24.82 20.71
N TRP A 35 -33.03 -24.83 19.79
CA TRP A 35 -33.74 -26.06 19.46
C TRP A 35 -32.86 -27.10 18.76
N VAL A 36 -31.90 -26.68 17.95
CA VAL A 36 -30.91 -27.60 17.37
C VAL A 36 -30.11 -28.29 18.48
N SER A 37 -29.61 -27.50 19.44
CA SER A 37 -28.84 -28.01 20.58
C SER A 37 -29.67 -28.95 21.47
N ASP A 38 -30.83 -28.48 21.95
CA ASP A 38 -31.68 -29.19 22.91
C ASP A 38 -32.17 -30.55 22.39
N HIS A 39 -32.41 -30.66 21.08
CA HIS A 39 -32.95 -31.87 20.46
C HIS A 39 -31.87 -32.74 19.81
N GLY A 40 -30.61 -32.28 19.78
CA GLY A 40 -29.50 -32.96 19.12
C GLY A 40 -29.28 -34.37 19.67
N GLU A 41 -29.06 -34.49 20.99
CA GLU A 41 -28.83 -35.80 21.65
C GLU A 41 -30.04 -36.73 21.46
N PHE A 42 -31.26 -36.19 21.54
CA PHE A 42 -32.46 -36.99 21.34
C PHE A 42 -32.53 -37.57 19.92
N CYS A 43 -32.23 -36.75 18.92
CA CYS A 43 -32.15 -37.16 17.52
C CYS A 43 -31.07 -38.22 17.31
N ASP A 44 -29.87 -37.99 17.83
CA ASP A 44 -28.71 -38.86 17.64
C ASP A 44 -28.92 -40.22 18.32
N ARG A 45 -29.50 -40.26 19.53
CA ARG A 45 -29.64 -41.48 20.33
C ARG A 45 -30.90 -42.28 20.03
N PHE A 46 -32.05 -41.61 19.90
CA PHE A 46 -33.34 -42.29 19.84
C PHE A 46 -33.90 -42.33 18.42
N VAL A 47 -33.90 -41.20 17.73
CA VAL A 47 -34.50 -41.09 16.39
C VAL A 47 -33.65 -41.84 15.37
N GLN A 48 -32.33 -41.68 15.43
CA GLN A 48 -31.41 -42.39 14.55
C GLN A 48 -31.55 -43.91 14.71
N ALA A 49 -31.67 -44.41 15.95
CA ALA A 49 -31.87 -45.83 16.21
C ALA A 49 -33.18 -46.37 15.60
N VAL A 50 -34.25 -45.57 15.58
CA VAL A 50 -35.51 -45.93 14.92
C VAL A 50 -35.34 -45.97 13.40
N LEU A 51 -34.65 -44.98 12.80
CA LEU A 51 -34.37 -44.96 11.36
C LEU A 51 -33.57 -46.18 10.91
N VAL A 52 -32.53 -46.53 11.67
CA VAL A 52 -31.70 -47.72 11.41
C VAL A 52 -32.54 -48.99 11.48
N LYS A 53 -33.38 -49.15 12.52
CA LYS A 53 -34.29 -50.31 12.64
C LYS A 53 -35.31 -50.39 11.51
N ALA A 54 -35.74 -49.25 10.98
CA ALA A 54 -36.67 -49.17 9.87
C ALA A 54 -36.01 -49.40 8.49
N GLY A 55 -34.69 -49.62 8.44
CA GLY A 55 -33.95 -49.81 7.18
C GLY A 55 -33.79 -48.54 6.35
N VAL A 56 -33.90 -47.36 6.97
CA VAL A 56 -33.70 -46.07 6.28
C VAL A 56 -32.22 -45.72 6.30
N GLU A 57 -31.53 -46.01 5.21
CA GLU A 57 -30.10 -45.71 5.04
C GLU A 57 -29.87 -44.28 4.53
N GLY A 58 -28.68 -43.73 4.82
CA GLY A 58 -28.24 -42.41 4.31
C GLY A 58 -28.87 -41.18 4.98
N VAL A 59 -29.80 -41.35 5.93
CA VAL A 59 -30.48 -40.24 6.62
C VAL A 59 -29.90 -40.04 8.02
N GLN A 60 -29.44 -38.82 8.30
CA GLN A 60 -29.02 -38.38 9.63
C GLN A 60 -30.15 -37.59 10.31
N ALA A 61 -30.71 -38.13 11.39
CA ALA A 61 -31.88 -37.57 12.07
C ALA A 61 -31.68 -36.13 12.54
N ARG A 62 -30.52 -35.82 13.12
CA ARG A 62 -30.17 -34.48 13.59
C ARG A 62 -30.04 -33.49 12.44
N LEU A 63 -29.40 -33.89 11.34
CA LEU A 63 -29.28 -33.06 10.14
C LEU A 63 -30.65 -32.71 9.56
N GLU A 64 -31.56 -33.68 9.44
CA GLU A 64 -32.92 -33.42 8.95
C GLU A 64 -33.72 -32.48 9.86
N LEU A 65 -33.52 -32.58 11.18
CA LEU A 65 -34.09 -31.62 12.12
C LEU A 65 -33.53 -30.21 11.89
N MET A 66 -32.20 -30.08 11.78
CA MET A 66 -31.52 -28.80 11.52
C MET A 66 -32.04 -28.18 10.23
N ARG A 67 -32.04 -28.92 9.11
CA ARG A 67 -32.57 -28.47 7.82
C ARG A 67 -34.01 -27.96 7.94
N GLY A 68 -34.85 -28.70 8.67
CA GLY A 68 -36.24 -28.31 8.92
C GLY A 68 -36.38 -27.00 9.71
N LEU A 69 -35.55 -26.79 10.72
CA LEU A 69 -35.54 -25.58 11.55
C LEU A 69 -34.98 -24.37 10.80
N VAL A 70 -33.88 -24.56 10.08
CA VAL A 70 -33.27 -23.53 9.23
C VAL A 70 -34.24 -23.08 8.15
N GLN A 71 -34.97 -24.01 7.52
CA GLN A 71 -35.99 -23.68 6.54
C GLN A 71 -37.09 -22.77 7.12
N ILE A 72 -37.45 -22.93 8.40
CA ILE A 72 -38.42 -22.03 9.06
C ILE A 72 -37.84 -20.62 9.18
N GLY A 73 -36.57 -20.50 9.57
CA GLY A 73 -35.84 -19.23 9.62
C GLY A 73 -35.74 -18.55 8.26
N ILE A 74 -35.40 -19.29 7.20
CA ILE A 74 -35.34 -18.79 5.82
C ILE A 74 -36.67 -18.15 5.42
N HIS A 75 -37.79 -18.87 5.58
CA HIS A 75 -39.10 -18.33 5.23
C HIS A 75 -39.44 -17.08 6.03
N LYS A 76 -39.15 -17.08 7.34
CA LYS A 76 -39.40 -15.92 8.20
C LYS A 76 -38.61 -14.70 7.75
N PHE A 77 -37.31 -14.87 7.49
CA PHE A 77 -36.45 -13.79 7.02
C PHE A 77 -36.90 -13.25 5.66
N GLN A 78 -37.29 -14.12 4.73
CA GLN A 78 -37.86 -13.72 3.43
C GLN A 78 -39.15 -12.89 3.57
N MET A 79 -40.00 -13.20 4.56
CA MET A 79 -41.20 -12.40 4.81
C MET A 79 -40.89 -11.00 5.35
N ASP A 80 -39.82 -10.87 6.14
CA ASP A 80 -39.39 -9.61 6.73
C ASP A 80 -38.57 -8.75 5.78
N LEU A 81 -37.91 -9.39 4.81
CA LEU A 81 -36.94 -8.76 3.91
C LEU A 81 -37.43 -7.49 3.21
N PRO A 82 -38.66 -7.39 2.66
CA PRO A 82 -39.13 -6.14 2.04
C PRO A 82 -39.15 -4.95 3.00
N SER A 83 -39.50 -5.18 4.27
CA SER A 83 -39.48 -4.14 5.30
C SER A 83 -38.07 -3.83 5.76
N LEU A 84 -37.19 -4.84 5.87
CA LEU A 84 -35.77 -4.63 6.19
C LEU A 84 -35.06 -3.80 5.13
N LEU A 85 -35.30 -4.07 3.84
CA LEU A 85 -34.71 -3.33 2.71
C LEU A 85 -35.08 -1.83 2.68
N SER A 86 -36.14 -1.44 3.40
CA SER A 86 -36.61 -0.06 3.48
C SER A 86 -35.91 0.77 4.57
N ASP A 87 -35.12 0.14 5.46
CA ASP A 87 -34.44 0.80 6.58
C ASP A 87 -33.00 0.29 6.74
N ASP A 88 -32.05 1.20 6.53
CA ASP A 88 -30.60 0.91 6.59
C ASP A 88 -30.16 0.31 7.94
N HIS A 89 -30.72 0.78 9.06
CA HIS A 89 -30.32 0.33 10.39
C HIS A 89 -30.86 -1.07 10.67
N LEU A 90 -32.12 -1.34 10.30
CA LEU A 90 -32.73 -2.65 10.45
C LEU A 90 -32.01 -3.69 9.59
N LEU A 91 -31.69 -3.34 8.34
CA LEU A 91 -30.97 -4.25 7.45
C LEU A 91 -29.56 -4.55 7.94
N THR A 92 -28.81 -3.53 8.38
CA THR A 92 -27.44 -3.71 8.90
C THR A 92 -27.44 -4.63 10.12
N HIS A 93 -28.30 -4.36 11.11
CA HIS A 93 -28.44 -5.23 12.30
C HIS A 93 -28.84 -6.66 11.91
N ALA A 94 -29.78 -6.81 10.98
CA ALA A 94 -30.20 -8.12 10.51
C ALA A 94 -29.09 -8.90 9.80
N ILE A 95 -28.23 -8.23 9.01
CA ILE A 95 -27.06 -8.85 8.37
C ILE A 95 -26.10 -9.38 9.44
N GLU A 96 -25.76 -8.57 10.44
CA GLU A 96 -24.85 -8.96 11.52
C GLU A 96 -25.36 -10.20 12.28
N GLU A 97 -26.64 -10.19 12.65
CA GLU A 97 -27.26 -11.30 13.37
C GLU A 97 -27.35 -12.58 12.52
N VAL A 98 -27.59 -12.46 11.21
CA VAL A 98 -27.59 -13.63 10.30
C VAL A 98 -26.18 -14.18 10.09
N LEU A 99 -25.14 -13.33 10.01
CA LEU A 99 -23.75 -13.77 9.94
C LEU A 99 -23.33 -14.50 11.22
N LEU A 100 -23.72 -13.98 12.38
CA LEU A 100 -23.49 -14.64 13.67
C LEU A 100 -24.23 -15.99 13.73
N PHE A 101 -25.51 -16.01 13.36
CA PHE A 101 -26.31 -17.24 13.31
C PHE A 101 -25.68 -18.31 12.41
N ASP A 102 -25.21 -17.93 11.21
CA ASP A 102 -24.57 -18.88 10.30
C ASP A 102 -23.32 -19.48 10.94
N ARG A 103 -22.44 -18.66 11.51
CA ARG A 103 -21.21 -19.10 12.20
C ARG A 103 -21.52 -20.10 13.33
N GLU A 104 -22.49 -19.78 14.18
CA GLU A 104 -22.91 -20.66 15.28
C GLU A 104 -23.56 -21.96 14.78
N LEU A 105 -24.38 -21.87 13.73
CA LEU A 105 -25.02 -23.03 13.11
C LEU A 105 -23.99 -23.99 12.50
N ARG A 106 -22.94 -23.46 11.82
CA ARG A 106 -21.82 -24.27 11.30
C ARG A 106 -21.04 -24.92 12.43
N ALA A 107 -20.79 -24.20 13.52
CA ALA A 107 -20.12 -24.76 14.70
C ALA A 107 -20.89 -25.93 15.34
N GLN A 108 -22.22 -25.96 15.21
CA GLN A 108 -23.08 -27.08 15.64
C GLN A 108 -23.12 -28.26 14.64
N GLY A 109 -22.36 -28.19 13.55
CA GLY A 109 -22.21 -29.25 12.55
C GLY A 109 -23.13 -29.15 11.34
N TYR A 110 -23.76 -27.99 11.08
CA TYR A 110 -24.56 -27.81 9.87
C TYR A 110 -23.66 -27.75 8.63
N PRO A 111 -23.86 -28.62 7.62
CA PRO A 111 -22.98 -28.64 6.46
C PRO A 111 -23.18 -27.42 5.54
N PRO A 112 -22.09 -26.90 4.95
CA PRO A 112 -22.13 -25.67 4.16
C PRO A 112 -22.81 -25.79 2.78
N PHE A 113 -23.10 -27.01 2.34
CA PHE A 113 -23.79 -27.24 1.06
C PHE A 113 -25.32 -27.19 1.19
N TYR A 114 -25.86 -27.05 2.41
CA TYR A 114 -27.29 -26.89 2.61
C TYR A 114 -27.69 -25.42 2.75
N PRO A 115 -28.87 -25.03 2.23
CA PRO A 115 -29.37 -23.66 2.37
C PRO A 115 -29.42 -23.21 3.84
N CYS A 116 -29.03 -21.97 4.05
CA CYS A 116 -29.08 -21.20 5.28
C CYS A 116 -29.79 -19.86 5.04
N ILE A 117 -30.10 -19.15 6.11
CA ILE A 117 -30.66 -17.80 6.07
C ILE A 117 -29.70 -16.84 5.35
N LEU A 118 -28.38 -17.08 5.45
CA LEU A 118 -27.37 -16.33 4.72
C LEU A 118 -27.59 -16.33 3.20
N ASN A 119 -28.11 -17.42 2.61
CA ASN A 119 -28.38 -17.47 1.17
C ASN A 119 -29.48 -16.48 0.74
N VAL A 120 -30.33 -16.01 1.66
CA VAL A 120 -31.31 -14.95 1.39
C VAL A 120 -30.64 -13.59 1.29
N LEU A 121 -29.63 -13.32 2.13
CA LEU A 121 -28.84 -12.08 2.07
C LEU A 121 -28.01 -12.00 0.80
N THR A 122 -27.54 -13.15 0.31
CA THR A 122 -26.74 -13.23 -0.91
C THR A 122 -27.58 -13.37 -2.18
N ALA A 123 -28.90 -13.19 -2.11
CA ALA A 123 -29.74 -13.08 -3.30
C ALA A 123 -29.58 -11.67 -3.91
N ASP A 124 -29.50 -11.58 -5.24
CA ASP A 124 -29.03 -10.41 -6.01
C ASP A 124 -29.48 -9.05 -5.45
N HIS A 125 -30.79 -8.83 -5.35
CA HIS A 125 -31.33 -7.55 -4.87
C HIS A 125 -30.91 -7.17 -3.44
N CYS A 126 -30.84 -8.14 -2.52
CA CYS A 126 -30.45 -7.90 -1.13
C CYS A 126 -28.93 -7.74 -1.03
N PHE A 127 -28.19 -8.53 -1.80
CA PHE A 127 -26.73 -8.49 -1.82
C PHE A 127 -26.20 -7.16 -2.37
N ILE A 128 -26.79 -6.65 -3.44
CA ILE A 128 -26.50 -5.30 -3.98
C ILE A 128 -26.75 -4.24 -2.90
N ARG A 129 -27.87 -4.34 -2.17
CA ARG A 129 -28.19 -3.40 -1.10
C ARG A 129 -27.18 -3.48 0.04
N TRP A 130 -26.74 -4.67 0.42
CA TRP A 130 -25.70 -4.87 1.43
C TRP A 130 -24.38 -4.22 1.00
N ILE A 131 -23.89 -4.50 -0.20
CA ILE A 131 -22.67 -3.87 -0.75
C ILE A 131 -22.79 -2.34 -0.74
N ALA A 132 -23.95 -1.80 -1.12
CA ALA A 132 -24.19 -0.35 -1.10
C ALA A 132 -24.14 0.24 0.33
N LEU A 133 -24.67 -0.46 1.34
CA LEU A 133 -24.56 -0.04 2.74
C LEU A 133 -23.12 -0.05 3.24
N GLU A 134 -22.36 -1.08 2.88
CA GLU A 134 -20.95 -1.23 3.23
C GLU A 134 -20.11 -0.10 2.62
N LYS A 135 -20.37 0.23 1.35
CA LYS A 135 -19.75 1.38 0.69
C LYS A 135 -20.08 2.68 1.41
N LYS A 136 -21.39 2.94 1.64
CA LYS A 136 -21.87 4.16 2.30
C LYS A 136 -21.24 4.33 3.68
N TYR A 137 -21.20 3.27 4.48
CA TYR A 137 -20.56 3.28 5.79
C TYR A 137 -19.06 3.61 5.70
N ALA A 138 -18.34 2.96 4.78
CA ALA A 138 -16.91 3.18 4.59
C ALA A 138 -16.59 4.61 4.11
N ASP A 139 -17.37 5.15 3.16
CA ASP A 139 -17.24 6.53 2.68
C ASP A 139 -17.47 7.54 3.81
N GLU A 140 -18.58 7.42 4.55
CA GLU A 140 -18.87 8.31 5.67
C GLU A 140 -17.79 8.23 6.77
N LYS A 141 -17.25 7.02 7.00
CA LYS A 141 -16.19 6.82 7.98
C LYS A 141 -14.88 7.44 7.51
N ARG A 142 -14.47 7.24 6.24
CA ARG A 142 -13.30 7.90 5.63
C ARG A 142 -13.39 9.41 5.78
N ASP A 143 -14.52 10.00 5.39
CA ASP A 143 -14.66 11.46 5.39
C ASP A 143 -14.55 12.03 6.81
N ARG A 144 -15.14 11.37 7.81
CA ARG A 144 -14.96 11.72 9.23
C ARG A 144 -13.51 11.55 9.69
N LEU A 145 -12.81 10.52 9.23
CA LEU A 145 -11.41 10.27 9.58
C LEU A 145 -10.49 11.36 9.01
N LEU A 146 -10.65 11.72 7.75
CA LEU A 146 -9.81 12.72 7.07
C LEU A 146 -10.06 14.15 7.57
N THR A 147 -11.27 14.45 8.04
CA THR A 147 -11.65 15.76 8.60
C THR A 147 -11.36 15.88 10.10
N SER A 148 -10.94 14.80 10.77
CA SER A 148 -10.59 14.83 12.19
C SER A 148 -9.42 15.78 12.45
N PRO A 149 -9.44 16.60 13.53
CA PRO A 149 -8.30 17.46 13.90
C PRO A 149 -7.03 16.67 14.25
N THR A 150 -7.14 15.37 14.53
CA THR A 150 -6.03 14.47 14.84
C THR A 150 -5.67 13.52 13.70
N ALA A 151 -6.36 13.61 12.56
CA ALA A 151 -6.23 12.67 11.43
C ALA A 151 -4.78 12.36 11.05
N TRP A 152 -3.94 13.40 11.02
CA TRP A 152 -2.57 13.35 10.53
C TRP A 152 -1.52 13.23 11.65
N LYS A 153 -1.95 13.02 12.90
CA LYS A 153 -1.02 12.78 14.02
C LYS A 153 -0.60 11.31 14.04
N PRO A 154 0.63 11.00 14.48
CA PRO A 154 1.03 9.62 14.74
C PRO A 154 0.12 8.99 15.79
N GLN A 155 -0.37 7.78 15.49
CA GLN A 155 -1.25 6.99 16.34
C GLN A 155 -0.55 6.58 17.65
N TYR A 156 0.74 6.24 17.57
CA TYR A 156 1.54 5.78 18.70
C TYR A 156 2.49 6.90 19.15
N GLN A 157 2.12 7.61 20.21
CA GLN A 157 2.92 8.68 20.82
C GLN A 157 3.58 8.21 22.11
N THR A 158 4.13 6.99 22.11
CA THR A 158 4.72 6.43 23.33
C THR A 158 6.15 6.94 23.50
N GLU A 159 6.44 7.56 24.64
CA GLU A 159 7.80 7.90 25.06
C GLU A 159 8.62 6.61 25.24
N GLY A 160 9.38 6.22 24.21
CA GLY A 160 10.37 5.14 24.31
C GLY A 160 10.44 4.18 23.14
N ASP A 161 9.36 4.01 22.38
CA ASP A 161 9.37 3.24 21.13
C ASP A 161 9.52 4.19 19.95
N LEU A 162 10.56 3.97 19.14
CA LEU A 162 10.68 4.62 17.84
C LEU A 162 9.51 4.11 16.99
N ASP A 163 8.45 4.91 16.84
CA ASP A 163 7.44 4.68 15.80
C ASP A 163 8.12 4.93 14.45
N ASP A 164 8.83 3.92 13.96
CA ASP A 164 9.58 3.96 12.71
C ASP A 164 8.65 4.18 11.51
N MET A 165 7.35 3.92 11.66
CA MET A 165 6.37 4.01 10.58
C MET A 165 5.56 5.32 10.61
N LYS A 166 5.47 5.97 11.77
CA LYS A 166 4.77 7.26 11.97
C LYS A 166 3.37 7.24 11.39
N ILE A 167 2.63 6.20 11.77
CA ILE A 167 1.35 5.85 11.15
C ILE A 167 0.31 6.90 11.56
N PRO A 168 -0.30 7.61 10.59
CA PRO A 168 -1.36 8.56 10.89
C PRO A 168 -2.62 7.86 11.40
N GLU A 169 -3.29 8.45 12.40
CA GLU A 169 -4.54 7.92 12.96
C GLU A 169 -5.60 7.61 11.89
N CYS A 170 -5.71 8.46 10.86
CA CYS A 170 -6.69 8.28 9.79
C CYS A 170 -6.42 7.03 8.95
N ALA A 171 -5.14 6.69 8.71
CA ALA A 171 -4.75 5.56 7.87
C ALA A 171 -4.97 4.23 8.60
N GLU A 172 -4.56 4.14 9.86
CA GLU A 172 -4.82 2.99 10.73
C GLU A 172 -6.33 2.72 10.83
N ALA A 173 -7.11 3.75 11.16
CA ALA A 173 -8.54 3.62 11.31
C ALA A 173 -9.24 3.24 9.99
N PHE A 174 -8.77 3.72 8.84
CA PHE A 174 -9.29 3.32 7.54
C PHE A 174 -9.00 1.85 7.24
N MET A 175 -7.79 1.35 7.52
CA MET A 175 -7.46 -0.07 7.35
C MET A 175 -8.24 -0.96 8.31
N MET A 176 -8.58 -0.49 9.51
CA MET A 176 -9.48 -1.19 10.43
C MET A 176 -10.91 -1.32 9.88
N VAL A 177 -11.41 -0.32 9.14
CA VAL A 177 -12.72 -0.40 8.47
C VAL A 177 -12.70 -1.48 7.39
N LEU A 178 -11.66 -1.51 6.55
CA LEU A 178 -11.52 -2.52 5.51
C LEU A 178 -11.32 -3.93 6.12
N SER A 179 -10.56 -4.05 7.22
CA SER A 179 -10.38 -5.32 7.93
C SER A 179 -11.69 -5.85 8.52
N ALA A 180 -12.51 -4.97 9.12
CA ALA A 180 -13.82 -5.33 9.63
C ALA A 180 -14.76 -5.79 8.50
N MET A 181 -14.69 -5.13 7.34
CA MET A 181 -15.42 -5.56 6.13
C MET A 181 -14.97 -6.96 5.68
N THR A 182 -13.66 -7.22 5.64
CA THR A 182 -13.12 -8.55 5.36
C THR A 182 -13.67 -9.63 6.28
N GLU A 183 -13.73 -9.36 7.58
CA GLU A 183 -14.26 -10.34 8.53
C GLU A 183 -15.74 -10.67 8.29
N ARG A 184 -16.55 -9.72 7.79
CA ARG A 184 -17.96 -9.96 7.45
C ARG A 184 -18.13 -10.84 6.21
N TYR A 185 -17.34 -10.63 5.15
CA TYR A 185 -17.50 -11.39 3.90
C TYR A 185 -16.64 -12.67 3.81
N ARG A 186 -15.63 -12.83 4.67
CA ARG A 186 -14.68 -13.97 4.61
C ARG A 186 -15.36 -15.35 4.61
N HIS A 187 -16.46 -15.47 5.32
CA HIS A 187 -17.20 -16.73 5.47
C HIS A 187 -18.29 -16.97 4.42
N LEU A 188 -18.47 -16.06 3.45
CA LEU A 188 -19.41 -16.29 2.37
C LEU A 188 -19.00 -17.51 1.54
N GLU A 189 -19.97 -18.37 1.25
CA GLU A 189 -19.75 -19.68 0.62
C GLU A 189 -19.24 -19.57 -0.81
N LEU A 190 -19.82 -18.67 -1.59
CA LEU A 190 -19.49 -18.50 -3.00
C LEU A 190 -18.37 -17.49 -3.16
N ALA A 191 -17.31 -17.89 -3.88
CA ALA A 191 -16.18 -17.02 -4.20
C ALA A 191 -16.61 -15.74 -4.94
N VAL A 192 -17.63 -15.83 -5.81
CA VAL A 192 -18.20 -14.68 -6.52
C VAL A 192 -18.66 -13.58 -5.55
N HIS A 193 -19.33 -13.95 -4.45
CA HIS A 193 -19.79 -12.97 -3.47
C HIS A 193 -18.62 -12.31 -2.74
N ARG A 194 -17.59 -13.08 -2.38
CA ARG A 194 -16.37 -12.55 -1.76
C ARG A 194 -15.63 -11.61 -2.71
N LEU A 195 -15.58 -11.94 -3.99
CA LEU A 195 -14.91 -11.11 -5.00
C LEU A 195 -15.66 -9.81 -5.31
N LYS A 196 -16.99 -9.77 -5.19
CA LYS A 196 -17.75 -8.50 -5.21
C LYS A 196 -17.33 -7.58 -4.04
N PHE A 197 -17.03 -8.13 -2.87
CA PHE A 197 -16.47 -7.34 -1.76
C PHE A 197 -15.01 -6.92 -1.96
N VAL A 198 -14.17 -7.77 -2.57
CA VAL A 198 -12.81 -7.36 -2.97
C VAL A 198 -12.87 -6.20 -3.95
N SER A 199 -13.76 -6.24 -4.94
CA SER A 199 -14.02 -5.11 -5.84
C SER A 199 -14.42 -3.84 -5.08
N LEU A 200 -15.33 -3.96 -4.10
CA LEU A 200 -15.68 -2.83 -3.23
C LEU A 200 -14.46 -2.29 -2.47
N GLN A 201 -13.60 -3.15 -1.91
CA GLN A 201 -12.38 -2.71 -1.21
C GLN A 201 -11.40 -2.00 -2.16
N GLN A 202 -11.24 -2.47 -3.40
CA GLN A 202 -10.44 -1.79 -4.43
C GLN A 202 -10.99 -0.39 -4.75
N ILE A 203 -12.31 -0.26 -4.90
CA ILE A 203 -12.96 1.04 -5.12
C ILE A 203 -12.69 1.98 -3.94
N LEU A 204 -12.83 1.50 -2.71
CA LEU A 204 -12.59 2.31 -1.51
C LEU A 204 -11.12 2.72 -1.37
N LEU A 205 -10.18 1.85 -1.74
CA LEU A 205 -8.74 2.16 -1.77
C LEU A 205 -8.40 3.20 -2.83
N GLU A 206 -9.05 3.14 -4.00
CA GLU A 206 -8.89 4.15 -5.05
C GLU A 206 -9.47 5.51 -4.64
N ASP A 207 -10.66 5.52 -4.04
CA ASP A 207 -11.26 6.74 -3.48
C ASP A 207 -10.36 7.33 -2.38
N TRP A 208 -9.79 6.50 -1.51
CA TRP A 208 -8.80 6.92 -0.51
C TRP A 208 -7.56 7.55 -1.15
N ARG A 209 -6.98 6.90 -2.16
CA ARG A 209 -5.82 7.41 -2.90
C ARG A 209 -6.11 8.77 -3.55
N LEU A 210 -7.28 8.93 -4.16
CA LEU A 210 -7.70 10.21 -4.76
C LEU A 210 -7.83 11.31 -3.71
N CYS A 211 -8.40 11.02 -2.54
CA CYS A 211 -8.43 11.96 -1.42
C CYS A 211 -7.01 12.34 -0.96
N LEU A 212 -6.11 11.37 -0.79
CA LEU A 212 -4.72 11.65 -0.42
C LEU A 212 -4.06 12.56 -1.45
N GLN A 213 -4.22 12.24 -2.75
CA GLN A 213 -3.67 13.03 -3.85
C GLN A 213 -4.19 14.47 -3.84
N GLN A 214 -5.49 14.70 -3.64
CA GLN A 214 -6.07 16.04 -3.56
C GLN A 214 -5.49 16.86 -2.40
N ILE A 215 -5.37 16.25 -1.22
CA ILE A 215 -4.78 16.91 -0.04
C ILE A 215 -3.30 17.21 -0.27
N LEU A 216 -2.58 16.29 -0.91
CA LEU A 216 -1.17 16.47 -1.29
C LEU A 216 -0.98 17.65 -2.23
N THR A 217 -1.79 17.72 -3.30
CA THR A 217 -1.75 18.84 -4.25
C THR A 217 -2.03 20.17 -3.56
N ALA A 218 -3.03 20.23 -2.68
CA ALA A 218 -3.35 21.45 -1.94
C ALA A 218 -2.20 21.90 -1.03
N ARG A 219 -1.52 20.98 -0.33
CA ARG A 219 -0.39 21.32 0.56
C ARG A 219 0.90 21.64 -0.19
N LEU A 220 1.09 21.09 -1.39
CA LEU A 220 2.23 21.44 -2.24
C LEU A 220 2.20 22.93 -2.64
N GLU A 221 1.02 23.52 -2.79
CA GLU A 221 0.87 24.96 -3.05
C GLU A 221 1.35 25.83 -1.88
N GLU A 222 1.36 25.29 -0.65
CA GLU A 222 1.79 25.99 0.56
C GLU A 222 3.32 25.93 0.78
N LEU A 223 4.06 25.14 -0.02
CA LEU A 223 5.53 24.96 0.03
C LEU A 223 6.06 24.47 1.40
N ASP A 224 5.25 23.75 2.18
CA ASP A 224 5.68 23.11 3.43
C ASP A 224 5.95 21.61 3.24
N MET A 225 7.23 21.27 3.07
CA MET A 225 7.68 19.88 2.90
C MET A 225 7.30 18.97 4.08
N VAL A 226 7.29 19.49 5.30
CA VAL A 226 7.03 18.70 6.52
C VAL A 226 5.54 18.36 6.60
N ALA A 227 4.68 19.28 6.17
CA ALA A 227 3.23 19.05 6.12
C ALA A 227 2.81 17.94 5.14
N LEU A 228 3.66 17.58 4.17
CA LEU A 228 3.40 16.47 3.24
C LEU A 228 3.64 15.09 3.88
N CYS A 229 4.53 15.02 4.86
CA CYS A 229 5.06 13.78 5.42
C CYS A 229 3.96 12.84 5.96
N PRO A 230 2.97 13.30 6.76
CA PRO A 230 1.91 12.42 7.24
C PRO A 230 1.06 11.81 6.11
N ILE A 231 0.89 12.51 4.99
CA ILE A 231 0.08 12.02 3.86
C ILE A 231 0.79 10.85 3.17
N ILE A 232 2.11 10.97 2.97
CA ILE A 232 2.89 9.89 2.36
C ILE A 232 3.18 8.75 3.34
N ASN A 233 3.27 9.01 4.65
CA ASN A 233 3.27 7.94 5.66
C ASN A 233 1.97 7.14 5.61
N ALA A 234 0.81 7.79 5.46
CA ALA A 234 -0.48 7.10 5.30
C ALA A 234 -0.49 6.20 4.06
N ALA A 235 -0.07 6.73 2.90
CA ALA A 235 0.00 5.94 1.67
C ALA A 235 0.95 4.75 1.80
N HIS A 236 2.15 4.97 2.35
CA HIS A 236 3.14 3.93 2.58
C HIS A 236 2.62 2.85 3.54
N TYR A 237 1.99 3.24 4.65
CA TYR A 237 1.39 2.31 5.60
C TYR A 237 0.33 1.42 4.93
N VAL A 238 -0.58 2.00 4.15
CA VAL A 238 -1.60 1.22 3.42
C VAL A 238 -0.92 0.21 2.49
N VAL A 239 0.11 0.59 1.74
CA VAL A 239 0.88 -0.34 0.90
C VAL A 239 1.49 -1.49 1.71
N GLN A 240 2.05 -1.21 2.90
CA GLN A 240 2.59 -2.27 3.77
C GLN A 240 1.51 -3.23 4.26
N VAL A 241 0.32 -2.73 4.62
CA VAL A 241 -0.81 -3.60 5.02
C VAL A 241 -1.31 -4.43 3.85
N LEU A 242 -1.41 -3.85 2.64
CA LEU A 242 -1.80 -4.59 1.44
C LEU A 242 -0.78 -5.66 1.06
N ALA A 243 0.52 -5.42 1.25
CA ALA A 243 1.56 -6.42 1.09
C ALA A 243 1.47 -7.55 2.13
N GLN A 244 1.04 -7.25 3.35
CA GLN A 244 0.72 -8.30 4.33
C GLN A 244 -0.53 -9.07 3.95
N TRP A 245 -1.53 -8.41 3.36
CA TRP A 245 -2.76 -9.07 2.90
C TRP A 245 -2.50 -9.98 1.71
N SER A 246 -1.62 -9.61 0.78
CA SER A 246 -1.33 -10.42 -0.42
C SER A 246 -0.80 -11.82 -0.10
N VAL A 247 -0.11 -11.98 1.03
CA VAL A 247 0.44 -13.26 1.48
C VAL A 247 -0.51 -14.06 2.40
N GLN A 248 -1.66 -13.50 2.78
CA GLN A 248 -2.62 -14.24 3.61
C GLN A 248 -3.34 -15.30 2.78
N PRO A 249 -3.50 -16.55 3.28
CA PRO A 249 -4.15 -17.63 2.53
C PRO A 249 -5.52 -17.24 1.97
N PHE A 250 -6.29 -16.48 2.73
CA PHE A 250 -7.60 -16.00 2.32
C PHE A 250 -7.56 -15.17 1.02
N PHE A 251 -6.63 -14.22 0.89
CA PHE A 251 -6.55 -13.37 -0.31
C PHE A 251 -5.87 -14.08 -1.48
N VAL A 252 -4.94 -15.01 -1.20
CA VAL A 252 -4.36 -15.90 -2.21
C VAL A 252 -5.44 -16.77 -2.84
N GLU A 253 -6.31 -17.40 -2.04
CA GLU A 253 -7.45 -18.19 -2.52
C GLU A 253 -8.41 -17.35 -3.37
N LEU A 254 -8.63 -16.08 -3.02
CA LEU A 254 -9.47 -15.17 -3.81
C LEU A 254 -8.81 -14.77 -5.13
N LEU A 255 -7.49 -14.58 -5.17
CA LEU A 255 -6.75 -14.34 -6.39
C LEU A 255 -6.87 -15.53 -7.35
N GLU A 256 -6.68 -16.75 -6.85
CA GLU A 256 -6.87 -17.98 -7.63
C GLU A 256 -8.29 -18.08 -8.17
N ALA A 257 -9.30 -17.87 -7.33
CA ALA A 257 -10.70 -17.89 -7.76
C ALA A 257 -11.00 -16.82 -8.82
N CYS A 258 -10.43 -15.62 -8.69
CA CYS A 258 -10.57 -14.55 -9.66
C CYS A 258 -9.96 -14.95 -11.02
N ASN A 259 -8.73 -15.47 -11.00
CA ASN A 259 -8.03 -15.94 -12.19
C ASN A 259 -8.79 -17.07 -12.91
N GLU A 260 -9.33 -18.04 -12.17
CA GLU A 260 -10.15 -19.10 -12.73
C GLU A 260 -11.42 -18.58 -13.40
N MET A 261 -12.12 -17.64 -12.77
CA MET A 261 -13.33 -17.05 -13.34
C MET A 261 -13.04 -16.26 -14.59
N GLN A 262 -12.00 -15.42 -14.59
CA GLN A 262 -11.58 -14.67 -15.77
C GLN A 262 -11.16 -15.61 -16.91
N ALA A 263 -10.49 -16.73 -16.62
CA ALA A 263 -10.14 -17.72 -17.63
C ALA A 263 -11.39 -18.37 -18.25
N LYS A 264 -12.37 -18.77 -17.42
CA LYS A 264 -13.66 -19.30 -17.87
C LYS A 264 -14.43 -18.29 -18.71
N GLU A 265 -14.44 -17.02 -18.32
CA GLU A 265 -15.12 -15.96 -19.05
C GLU A 265 -14.44 -15.64 -20.38
N LYS A 266 -13.10 -15.61 -20.43
CA LYS A 266 -12.34 -15.48 -21.68
C LYS A 266 -12.68 -16.61 -22.65
N LEU A 267 -12.74 -17.86 -22.17
CA LEU A 267 -13.16 -19.01 -22.98
C LEU A 267 -14.62 -18.87 -23.45
N ARG A 268 -15.54 -18.41 -22.59
CA ARG A 268 -16.93 -18.16 -22.97
C ARG A 268 -17.04 -17.07 -24.04
N ARG A 269 -16.34 -15.94 -23.88
CA ARG A 269 -16.29 -14.85 -24.87
C ARG A 269 -15.70 -15.32 -26.20
N GLN A 270 -14.69 -16.19 -26.19
CA GLN A 270 -14.11 -16.79 -27.40
C GLN A 270 -15.10 -17.75 -28.08
N ALA A 271 -15.79 -18.60 -27.33
CA ALA A 271 -16.83 -19.49 -27.85
C ALA A 271 -18.01 -18.70 -28.44
N ALA A 272 -18.45 -17.63 -27.77
CA ALA A 272 -19.52 -16.75 -28.26
C ALA A 272 -19.14 -16.05 -29.58
N LYS A 273 -17.89 -15.58 -29.71
CA LYS A 273 -17.38 -15.02 -30.98
C LYS A 273 -17.38 -16.06 -32.11
N HIS A 274 -16.93 -17.28 -31.84
CA HIS A 274 -16.94 -18.36 -32.83
C HIS A 274 -18.37 -18.74 -33.26
N VAL A 275 -19.33 -18.74 -32.34
CA VAL A 275 -20.75 -18.99 -32.65
C VAL A 275 -21.32 -17.85 -33.50
N ASN A 276 -21.04 -16.59 -33.16
CA ASN A 276 -21.50 -15.43 -33.94
C ASN A 276 -20.93 -15.39 -35.37
N ASP A 277 -19.73 -15.95 -35.58
CA ASP A 277 -19.09 -16.04 -36.90
C ASP A 277 -19.59 -17.25 -37.74
N THR A 278 -20.27 -18.23 -37.12
CA THR A 278 -20.68 -19.48 -37.78
C THR A 278 -22.19 -19.71 -37.88
N VAL A 279 -23.00 -18.99 -37.09
CA VAL A 279 -24.45 -19.14 -37.01
C VAL A 279 -25.15 -18.01 -37.78
N ASP A 280 -26.24 -18.34 -38.47
CA ASP A 280 -27.08 -17.38 -39.20
C ASP A 280 -27.59 -16.29 -38.22
N PRO A 281 -27.53 -14.99 -38.53
CA PRO A 281 -27.92 -13.90 -37.64
C PRO A 281 -29.31 -14.03 -36.97
N GLU A 282 -30.28 -14.72 -37.58
CA GLU A 282 -31.58 -15.01 -36.94
C GLU A 282 -31.49 -16.03 -35.80
N GLU A 283 -30.62 -17.04 -35.94
CA GLU A 283 -30.43 -18.11 -34.94
C GLU A 283 -29.51 -17.63 -33.79
N ALA A 284 -28.55 -16.76 -34.08
CA ALA A 284 -27.76 -16.05 -33.07
C ALA A 284 -28.63 -15.15 -32.17
N LEU A 285 -29.64 -14.47 -32.74
CA LEU A 285 -30.58 -13.63 -32.00
C LEU A 285 -31.50 -14.45 -31.07
N PHE A 286 -31.90 -15.65 -31.51
CA PHE A 286 -32.70 -16.57 -30.70
C PHE A 286 -31.90 -17.15 -29.52
N LEU A 287 -30.62 -17.47 -29.73
CA LEU A 287 -29.71 -17.94 -28.67
C LEU A 287 -29.41 -16.83 -27.65
N ALA A 288 -29.18 -15.60 -28.11
CA ALA A 288 -28.99 -14.43 -27.23
C ALA A 288 -30.25 -14.12 -26.39
N ALA A 289 -31.45 -14.35 -26.94
CA ALA A 289 -32.71 -14.19 -26.20
C ALA A 289 -32.96 -15.32 -25.16
N SER A 290 -32.24 -16.44 -25.27
CA SER A 290 -32.27 -17.55 -24.30
C SER A 290 -31.19 -17.42 -23.21
N GLU A 291 -30.20 -16.54 -23.38
CA GLU A 291 -29.25 -16.24 -22.32
C GLU A 291 -29.97 -15.42 -21.24
N THR A 292 -30.09 -15.99 -20.03
CA THR A 292 -30.47 -15.21 -18.85
C THR A 292 -29.49 -14.06 -18.69
N PRO A 293 -29.95 -12.82 -18.41
CA PRO A 293 -29.04 -11.70 -18.17
C PRO A 293 -28.01 -12.12 -17.13
N SER A 294 -26.71 -12.01 -17.46
CA SER A 294 -25.69 -12.00 -16.43
C SER A 294 -26.00 -10.86 -15.47
N ASP A 295 -26.04 -11.17 -14.17
CA ASP A 295 -26.27 -10.20 -13.10
C ASP A 295 -25.04 -9.28 -12.96
N ASP A 296 -24.88 -8.37 -13.92
CA ASP A 296 -23.79 -7.39 -14.10
C ASP A 296 -23.94 -6.15 -13.19
N SER A 297 -24.70 -6.26 -12.10
CA SER A 297 -25.03 -5.11 -11.24
C SER A 297 -23.82 -4.58 -10.44
N PHE A 298 -22.80 -5.40 -10.21
CA PHE A 298 -21.54 -4.97 -9.58
C PHE A 298 -20.34 -5.62 -10.29
N PRO A 299 -19.36 -4.83 -10.77
CA PRO A 299 -18.25 -5.37 -11.52
C PRO A 299 -17.43 -6.34 -10.65
N LEU A 300 -17.03 -7.46 -11.23
CA LEU A 300 -15.99 -8.30 -10.65
C LEU A 300 -14.61 -7.71 -10.99
N PRO A 301 -13.56 -8.00 -10.19
CA PRO A 301 -12.21 -7.59 -10.55
C PRO A 301 -11.81 -8.18 -11.91
N GLU A 302 -11.50 -7.33 -12.88
CA GLU A 302 -10.94 -7.72 -14.18
C GLU A 302 -9.49 -7.23 -14.25
N TYR A 303 -8.55 -8.15 -14.50
CA TYR A 303 -7.13 -7.85 -14.56
C TYR A 303 -6.59 -8.03 -15.98
N SER A 304 -5.92 -7.00 -16.49
CA SER A 304 -5.32 -7.00 -17.83
C SER A 304 -4.02 -7.83 -17.89
N THR A 305 -3.37 -8.01 -16.75
CA THR A 305 -2.07 -8.70 -16.59
C THR A 305 -2.14 -9.73 -15.47
N LEU A 306 -1.18 -10.67 -15.44
CA LEU A 306 -1.02 -11.60 -14.33
C LEU A 306 -0.67 -10.80 -13.08
N GLN A 307 -1.57 -10.79 -12.10
CA GLN A 307 -1.35 -10.11 -10.82
C GLN A 307 -0.85 -11.10 -9.76
N GLU A 308 0.03 -10.63 -8.89
CA GLU A 308 0.53 -11.38 -7.72
C GLU A 308 -0.37 -11.19 -6.49
N SER A 309 -1.28 -10.21 -6.52
CA SER A 309 -2.21 -9.86 -5.45
C SER A 309 -3.52 -9.32 -6.01
N VAL A 310 -4.65 -9.56 -5.33
CA VAL A 310 -5.92 -8.91 -5.69
C VAL A 310 -5.90 -7.38 -5.49
N PHE A 311 -4.92 -6.84 -4.77
CA PHE A 311 -4.78 -5.39 -4.51
C PHE A 311 -3.57 -4.77 -5.22
N GLU A 312 -2.96 -5.48 -6.18
CA GLU A 312 -1.71 -5.08 -6.83
C GLU A 312 -1.78 -3.67 -7.43
N GLU A 313 -2.81 -3.39 -8.23
CA GLU A 313 -2.98 -2.08 -8.88
C GLU A 313 -3.15 -0.94 -7.85
N SER A 314 -3.97 -1.15 -6.82
CA SER A 314 -4.17 -0.16 -5.75
C SER A 314 -2.86 0.12 -5.00
N ALA A 315 -2.06 -0.91 -4.72
CA ALA A 315 -0.78 -0.78 -4.05
C ALA A 315 0.24 -0.01 -4.92
N GLN A 316 0.35 -0.34 -6.21
CA GLN A 316 1.25 0.34 -7.15
C GLN A 316 0.92 1.83 -7.31
N LEU A 317 -0.37 2.19 -7.39
CA LEU A 317 -0.78 3.58 -7.52
C LEU A 317 -0.50 4.40 -6.25
N LEU A 318 -0.67 3.81 -5.06
CA LEU A 318 -0.30 4.43 -3.79
C LEU A 318 1.23 4.53 -3.63
N GLU A 319 1.98 3.53 -4.08
CA GLU A 319 3.44 3.54 -4.09
C GLU A 319 4.01 4.63 -4.97
N LYS A 320 3.46 4.76 -6.17
CA LYS A 320 3.80 5.85 -7.06
C LYS A 320 3.51 7.22 -6.42
N LEU A 321 2.35 7.37 -5.77
CA LEU A 321 1.96 8.63 -5.13
C LEU A 321 3.01 9.09 -4.09
N TYR A 322 3.43 8.21 -3.18
CA TYR A 322 4.42 8.60 -2.18
C TYR A 322 5.84 8.73 -2.77
N THR A 323 6.21 7.92 -3.75
CA THR A 323 7.54 7.97 -4.38
C THR A 323 7.74 9.27 -5.16
N ASP A 324 6.74 9.66 -5.97
CA ASP A 324 6.75 10.93 -6.71
C ASP A 324 6.82 12.13 -5.75
N THR A 325 6.12 12.05 -4.61
CA THR A 325 6.17 13.10 -3.59
C THR A 325 7.52 13.17 -2.89
N VAL A 326 8.14 12.03 -2.56
CA VAL A 326 9.49 12.00 -1.98
C VAL A 326 10.48 12.68 -2.91
N LEU A 327 10.41 12.39 -4.22
CA LEU A 327 11.25 13.04 -5.23
C LEU A 327 10.99 14.55 -5.30
N ALA A 328 9.73 14.99 -5.22
CA ALA A 328 9.41 16.42 -5.17
C ALA A 328 10.01 17.13 -3.93
N ILE A 329 10.01 16.47 -2.77
CA ILE A 329 10.67 17.01 -1.56
C ILE A 329 12.20 17.07 -1.79
N VAL A 330 12.79 16.05 -2.40
CA VAL A 330 14.23 16.04 -2.74
C VAL A 330 14.58 17.20 -3.67
N ASP A 331 13.79 17.44 -4.71
CA ASP A 331 14.00 18.53 -5.66
C ASP A 331 13.97 19.89 -4.96
N GLU A 332 13.02 20.11 -4.05
CA GLU A 332 12.93 21.34 -3.26
C GLU A 332 14.12 21.51 -2.30
N LEU A 333 14.57 20.43 -1.64
CA LEU A 333 15.76 20.44 -0.79
C LEU A 333 17.02 20.83 -1.58
N VAL A 334 17.20 20.23 -2.75
CA VAL A 334 18.31 20.53 -3.64
C VAL A 334 18.20 21.97 -4.13
N LEU A 335 17.01 22.44 -4.52
CA LEU A 335 16.79 23.81 -4.97
C LEU A 335 17.14 24.86 -3.89
N ASP A 336 16.68 24.67 -2.65
CA ASP A 336 17.02 25.56 -1.52
C ASP A 336 18.53 25.53 -1.25
N PHE A 337 19.17 24.35 -1.28
CA PHE A 337 20.61 24.23 -1.15
C PHE A 337 21.35 24.99 -2.26
N LYS A 338 20.93 24.84 -3.52
CA LYS A 338 21.48 25.57 -4.68
C LYS A 338 21.36 27.08 -4.47
N ALA A 339 20.21 27.56 -4.03
CA ALA A 339 19.96 28.97 -3.78
C ALA A 339 20.89 29.52 -2.68
N LYS A 340 21.05 28.80 -1.56
CA LYS A 340 21.90 29.22 -0.44
C LYS A 340 23.40 29.06 -0.71
N SER A 341 23.80 28.18 -1.62
CA SER A 341 25.21 27.97 -1.99
C SER A 341 25.82 29.08 -2.85
N LYS A 342 25.03 30.06 -3.33
CA LYS A 342 25.47 31.04 -4.34
C LYS A 342 26.74 31.80 -3.96
N ALA A 343 26.91 32.15 -2.69
CA ALA A 343 28.13 32.81 -2.20
C ALA A 343 29.32 31.85 -2.17
N TYR A 344 29.10 30.64 -1.65
CA TYR A 344 30.12 29.59 -1.57
C TYR A 344 30.69 29.21 -2.94
N ARG A 345 29.83 29.12 -3.97
CA ARG A 345 30.26 28.85 -5.35
C ARG A 345 31.16 29.90 -5.98
N ARG A 346 31.19 31.11 -5.41
CA ARG A 346 31.95 32.27 -5.91
C ARG A 346 33.18 32.58 -5.03
N GLU A 347 33.51 31.69 -4.10
CA GLU A 347 34.75 31.80 -3.35
C GLU A 347 35.96 31.80 -4.29
N LYS A 348 37.04 32.44 -3.84
CA LYS A 348 38.27 32.55 -4.65
C LYS A 348 39.13 31.30 -4.52
N TRP A 349 38.57 30.14 -4.87
CA TRP A 349 39.20 28.81 -4.79
C TRP A 349 40.60 28.75 -5.43
N PHE A 350 40.80 29.51 -6.51
CA PHE A 350 42.04 29.56 -7.28
C PHE A 350 43.20 30.26 -6.54
N CYS A 351 42.94 31.04 -5.48
CA CYS A 351 43.97 31.76 -4.73
C CYS A 351 43.81 31.67 -3.21
N MET A 352 43.09 30.65 -2.72
CA MET A 352 43.05 30.37 -1.28
C MET A 352 44.45 30.00 -0.77
N PRO A 353 44.86 30.52 0.39
CA PRO A 353 46.16 30.19 0.97
C PRO A 353 46.20 28.72 1.37
N ALA A 354 47.35 28.07 1.20
CA ALA A 354 47.60 26.78 1.83
C ALA A 354 47.63 27.01 3.36
N LEU A 355 46.78 26.30 4.09
CA LEU A 355 46.79 26.35 5.56
C LEU A 355 48.14 25.83 6.05
N ASN A 356 48.82 26.61 6.89
CA ASN A 356 50.03 26.16 7.58
C ASN A 356 49.63 25.10 8.63
N GLU A 357 50.51 24.14 8.92
CA GLU A 357 50.31 23.04 9.90
C GLU A 357 49.91 23.46 11.33
N ARG A 358 49.84 24.77 11.63
CA ARG A 358 49.53 25.35 12.95
C ARG A 358 48.12 25.93 13.09
N GLU A 359 47.36 26.06 12.02
CA GLU A 359 45.98 26.59 12.06
C GLU A 359 44.98 25.46 11.79
N ASP A 360 44.02 25.28 12.71
CA ASP A 360 42.90 24.37 12.48
C ASP A 360 42.03 24.93 11.34
N ALA A 361 41.87 24.15 10.27
CA ALA A 361 40.96 24.49 9.19
C ALA A 361 39.53 24.68 9.74
N GLY A 362 38.92 25.83 9.45
CA GLY A 362 37.51 26.11 9.78
C GLY A 362 36.61 25.86 8.57
N LEU A 363 35.30 25.71 8.82
CA LEU A 363 34.30 25.71 7.73
C LEU A 363 34.36 27.05 6.99
N THR A 364 34.39 27.02 5.65
CA THR A 364 34.29 28.23 4.84
C THR A 364 33.02 29.02 5.22
N PRO A 365 33.11 30.29 5.65
CA PRO A 365 31.96 31.01 6.22
C PRO A 365 30.74 31.09 5.30
N THR A 366 30.95 31.16 3.98
CA THR A 366 29.87 31.20 2.98
C THR A 366 29.17 29.87 2.75
N ALA A 367 29.73 28.75 3.23
CA ALA A 367 29.08 27.43 3.25
C ALA A 367 28.06 27.29 4.38
N PHE A 368 28.20 28.05 5.47
CA PHE A 368 27.34 27.91 6.65
C PHE A 368 25.84 28.02 6.35
N PRO A 369 25.35 29.00 5.56
CA PRO A 369 23.91 29.13 5.28
C PRO A 369 23.29 27.91 4.56
N MET A 370 24.02 27.28 3.62
CA MET A 370 23.52 26.10 2.92
C MET A 370 23.52 24.85 3.80
N LEU A 371 24.59 24.64 4.60
CA LEU A 371 24.73 23.46 5.46
C LEU A 371 23.78 23.51 6.67
N SER A 372 23.65 24.67 7.31
CA SER A 372 22.75 24.85 8.45
C SER A 372 21.29 24.64 8.05
N ARG A 373 20.90 25.16 6.88
CA ARG A 373 19.57 24.97 6.33
C ARG A 373 19.28 23.51 5.98
N LEU A 374 20.21 22.84 5.29
CA LEU A 374 20.10 21.41 4.97
C LEU A 374 19.93 20.56 6.23
N ARG A 375 20.76 20.80 7.25
CA ARG A 375 20.68 20.08 8.54
C ARG A 375 19.30 20.24 9.19
N SER A 376 18.80 21.47 9.26
CA SER A 376 17.49 21.77 9.85
C SER A 376 16.36 21.04 9.10
N ASN A 377 16.35 21.12 7.77
CA ASN A 377 15.34 20.43 6.96
C ASN A 377 15.41 18.91 7.12
N LEU A 378 16.61 18.31 7.06
CA LEU A 378 16.79 16.87 7.25
C LEU A 378 16.32 16.41 8.63
N GLN A 379 16.57 17.19 9.69
CA GLN A 379 16.09 16.88 11.03
C GLN A 379 14.56 16.87 11.09
N HIS A 380 13.88 17.91 10.60
CA HIS A 380 12.42 17.96 10.62
C HIS A 380 11.79 16.85 9.76
N LEU A 381 12.39 16.53 8.61
CA LEU A 381 11.94 15.42 7.77
C LEU A 381 12.18 14.06 8.44
N GLN A 382 13.32 13.88 9.12
CA GLN A 382 13.60 12.70 9.91
C GLN A 382 12.60 12.53 11.06
N GLU A 383 12.12 13.62 11.65
CA GLU A 383 11.10 13.59 12.72
C GLU A 383 9.70 13.30 12.16
N ALA A 384 9.40 13.69 10.91
CA ALA A 384 8.06 13.55 10.34
C ALA A 384 7.83 12.30 9.45
N LEU A 385 8.84 11.76 8.77
CA LEU A 385 8.69 10.65 7.82
C LEU A 385 8.91 9.27 8.43
N ALA A 386 8.19 8.27 7.94
CA ALA A 386 8.53 6.87 8.18
C ALA A 386 10.01 6.61 7.81
N VAL A 387 10.72 5.82 8.60
CA VAL A 387 12.15 5.52 8.44
C VAL A 387 12.49 5.01 7.03
N PRO A 388 11.71 4.10 6.40
CA PRO A 388 11.98 3.68 5.02
C PRO A 388 11.90 4.83 4.01
N LEU A 389 10.90 5.72 4.16
CA LEU A 389 10.72 6.88 3.29
C LEU A 389 11.83 7.90 3.49
N PHE A 390 12.18 8.19 4.75
CA PHE A 390 13.30 9.08 5.07
C PHE A 390 14.61 8.54 4.50
N ASN A 391 14.84 7.23 4.58
CA ASN A 391 16.03 6.60 4.02
C ASN A 391 16.14 6.77 2.50
N SER A 392 15.05 6.59 1.78
CA SER A 392 15.01 6.87 0.34
C SER A 392 15.26 8.36 0.07
N LEU A 393 14.64 9.24 0.85
CA LEU A 393 14.71 10.69 0.68
C LEU A 393 16.15 11.22 0.85
N TRP A 394 16.81 10.89 1.96
CA TRP A 394 18.14 11.47 2.22
C TRP A 394 19.19 10.92 1.24
N GLN A 395 19.03 9.67 0.77
CA GLN A 395 19.93 9.07 -0.21
C GLN A 395 19.81 9.77 -1.57
N GLU A 396 18.58 10.01 -2.04
CA GLU A 396 18.34 10.76 -3.27
C GLU A 396 18.76 12.23 -3.14
N ALA A 397 18.54 12.86 -1.98
CA ALA A 397 19.05 14.20 -1.70
C ALA A 397 20.58 14.25 -1.75
N ALA A 398 21.28 13.31 -1.10
CA ALA A 398 22.74 13.23 -1.14
C ALA A 398 23.27 13.07 -2.57
N ARG A 399 22.63 12.21 -3.38
CA ARG A 399 22.95 12.04 -4.81
C ARG A 399 22.74 13.33 -5.60
N GLY A 400 21.61 14.01 -5.42
CA GLY A 400 21.30 15.27 -6.09
C GLY A 400 22.27 16.40 -5.71
N LEU A 401 22.62 16.49 -4.42
CA LEU A 401 23.62 17.44 -3.91
C LEU A 401 25.02 17.15 -4.44
N SER A 402 25.41 15.87 -4.52
CA SER A 402 26.69 15.44 -5.08
C SER A 402 26.84 15.88 -6.53
N LEU A 403 25.84 15.56 -7.36
CA LEU A 403 25.84 15.93 -8.77
C LEU A 403 25.90 17.46 -8.94
N PHE A 404 25.09 18.20 -8.17
CA PHE A 404 25.09 19.66 -8.19
C PHE A 404 26.46 20.26 -7.84
N LEU A 405 27.07 19.84 -6.74
CA LEU A 405 28.37 20.37 -6.30
C LEU A 405 29.49 19.98 -7.27
N TYR A 406 29.41 18.79 -7.86
CA TYR A 406 30.33 18.39 -8.91
C TYR A 406 30.22 19.30 -10.14
N GLU A 407 29.02 19.46 -10.69
CA GLU A 407 28.80 20.20 -11.94
C GLU A 407 28.92 21.72 -11.78
N GLU A 408 28.26 22.30 -10.78
CA GLU A 408 28.11 23.76 -10.67
C GLU A 408 29.10 24.44 -9.72
N LEU A 409 29.91 23.67 -8.98
CA LEU A 409 30.98 24.20 -8.11
C LEU A 409 32.35 23.73 -8.59
N ILE A 410 32.59 22.41 -8.63
CA ILE A 410 33.92 21.87 -8.94
C ILE A 410 34.30 22.12 -10.40
N LEU A 411 33.43 21.77 -11.35
CA LEU A 411 33.75 21.94 -12.76
C LEU A 411 33.71 23.40 -13.23
N GLU A 412 33.08 24.29 -12.48
CA GLU A 412 33.00 25.73 -12.81
C GLU A 412 34.11 26.59 -12.17
N ASN A 413 34.97 26.01 -11.34
CA ASN A 413 36.04 26.73 -10.65
C ASN A 413 37.43 26.14 -10.93
N PHE A 414 38.46 26.96 -10.71
CA PHE A 414 39.84 26.52 -10.66
C PHE A 414 40.33 26.51 -9.21
N PHE A 415 41.23 25.59 -8.89
CA PHE A 415 41.67 25.33 -7.51
C PHE A 415 43.19 25.50 -7.37
N SER A 416 43.56 26.28 -6.36
CA SER A 416 44.89 26.21 -5.75
C SER A 416 44.99 24.99 -4.85
N GLU A 417 46.21 24.61 -4.43
CA GLU A 417 46.41 23.56 -3.42
C GLU A 417 45.62 23.84 -2.13
N GLY A 418 45.70 25.08 -1.61
CA GLY A 418 44.92 25.50 -0.45
C GLY A 418 43.41 25.44 -0.67
N GLY A 419 42.92 25.86 -1.85
CA GLY A 419 41.50 25.80 -2.19
C GLY A 419 40.97 24.37 -2.31
N ALA A 420 41.76 23.47 -2.91
CA ALA A 420 41.41 22.05 -2.99
C ALA A 420 41.33 21.40 -1.60
N LEU A 421 42.29 21.69 -0.72
CA LEU A 421 42.29 21.21 0.66
C LEU A 421 41.11 21.77 1.47
N GLN A 422 40.78 23.06 1.32
CA GLN A 422 39.63 23.67 1.98
C GLN A 422 38.30 23.07 1.49
N LEU A 423 38.14 22.85 0.19
CA LEU A 423 36.96 22.17 -0.35
C LEU A 423 36.84 20.75 0.22
N SER A 424 37.94 20.00 0.24
CA SER A 424 37.97 18.66 0.81
C SER A 424 37.60 18.66 2.30
N PHE A 425 38.05 19.65 3.07
CA PHE A 425 37.67 19.84 4.46
C PHE A 425 36.17 20.13 4.61
N ASP A 426 35.63 21.08 3.85
CA ASP A 426 34.21 21.44 3.88
C ASP A 426 33.32 20.23 3.54
N MET A 427 33.70 19.43 2.55
CA MET A 427 32.95 18.22 2.16
C MET A 427 33.05 17.12 3.23
N ASN A 428 34.25 16.69 3.60
CA ASN A 428 34.46 15.53 4.46
C ASN A 428 34.09 15.79 5.93
N ARG A 429 34.42 16.97 6.46
CA ARG A 429 34.25 17.29 7.89
C ARG A 429 32.93 17.97 8.20
N ASN A 430 32.23 18.50 7.20
CA ASN A 430 30.99 19.23 7.42
C ASN A 430 29.84 18.64 6.61
N LEU A 431 29.85 18.67 5.28
CA LEU A 431 28.72 18.18 4.48
C LEU A 431 28.42 16.69 4.72
N PHE A 432 29.42 15.81 4.54
CA PHE A 432 29.22 14.37 4.70
C PHE A 432 28.87 14.01 6.15
N SER A 433 29.45 14.72 7.12
CA SER A 433 29.14 14.50 8.54
C SER A 433 27.68 14.75 8.92
N LEU A 434 26.94 15.59 8.15
CA LEU A 434 25.51 15.80 8.37
C LEU A 434 24.71 14.50 8.23
N PHE A 435 25.21 13.54 7.45
CA PHE A 435 24.56 12.26 7.17
C PHE A 435 25.09 11.12 8.04
N SER A 436 26.06 11.37 8.93
CA SER A 436 26.63 10.34 9.81
C SER A 436 25.62 9.79 10.82
N THR A 437 24.53 10.50 11.06
CA THR A 437 23.38 10.03 11.86
C THR A 437 22.54 8.99 11.13
N TYR A 438 22.68 8.87 9.80
CA TYR A 438 21.83 8.04 8.94
C TYR A 438 22.58 6.89 8.27
N THR A 439 23.91 7.02 8.12
CA THR A 439 24.76 5.99 7.52
C THR A 439 26.17 6.04 8.11
N GLN A 440 26.83 4.88 8.15
CA GLN A 440 28.21 4.76 8.62
C GLN A 440 29.23 5.31 7.63
N LYS A 441 28.88 5.41 6.34
CA LYS A 441 29.77 5.84 5.25
C LYS A 441 29.09 6.89 4.37
N PRO A 442 28.83 8.10 4.90
CA PRO A 442 28.09 9.14 4.18
C PRO A 442 28.74 9.51 2.85
N GLU A 443 30.07 9.51 2.78
CA GLU A 443 30.85 9.84 1.58
C GLU A 443 30.51 8.94 0.37
N ASN A 444 30.00 7.73 0.58
CA ASN A 444 29.62 6.83 -0.52
C ASN A 444 28.34 7.25 -1.26
N HIS A 445 27.59 8.19 -0.70
CA HIS A 445 26.41 8.79 -1.34
C HIS A 445 26.77 10.08 -2.10
N PHE A 446 28.02 10.55 -1.98
CA PHE A 446 28.55 11.73 -2.65
C PHE A 446 29.68 11.37 -3.61
N LYS A 447 29.46 10.37 -4.48
CA LYS A 447 30.52 9.71 -5.25
C LYS A 447 31.31 10.67 -6.13
N GLU A 448 30.62 11.52 -6.89
CA GLU A 448 31.23 12.51 -7.78
C GLU A 448 32.14 13.48 -7.02
N VAL A 449 31.61 14.06 -5.94
CA VAL A 449 32.33 15.04 -5.12
C VAL A 449 33.48 14.40 -4.37
N LYS A 450 33.26 13.21 -3.80
CA LYS A 450 34.29 12.44 -3.08
C LYS A 450 35.49 12.18 -3.97
N GLU A 451 35.27 11.61 -5.15
CA GLU A 451 36.34 11.27 -6.07
C GLU A 451 36.98 12.51 -6.70
N ALA A 452 36.20 13.57 -6.95
CA ALA A 452 36.77 14.84 -7.38
C ALA A 452 37.68 15.46 -6.32
N CYS A 453 37.34 15.38 -5.03
CA CYS A 453 38.22 15.83 -3.94
C CYS A 453 39.53 15.03 -3.90
N ILE A 454 39.49 13.71 -4.14
CA ILE A 454 40.71 12.88 -4.25
C ILE A 454 41.63 13.42 -5.35
N LEU A 455 41.09 13.64 -6.56
CA LEU A 455 41.86 14.16 -7.70
C LEU A 455 42.40 15.58 -7.47
N LEU A 456 41.62 16.46 -6.84
CA LEU A 456 42.02 17.84 -6.56
C LEU A 456 43.09 17.94 -5.46
N THR A 457 43.11 17.01 -4.50
CA THR A 457 44.02 17.07 -3.34
C THR A 457 45.24 16.16 -3.44
N MET A 458 45.29 15.28 -4.46
CA MET A 458 46.44 14.40 -4.61
C MET A 458 47.75 15.17 -4.88
N PRO A 459 48.91 14.61 -4.50
CA PRO A 459 50.20 15.28 -4.68
C PRO A 459 50.49 15.60 -6.16
N HIS A 460 51.09 16.75 -6.42
CA HIS A 460 51.37 17.22 -7.79
C HIS A 460 52.04 16.16 -8.70
N PRO A 461 53.12 15.46 -8.27
CA PRO A 461 53.75 14.44 -9.12
C PRO A 461 52.81 13.29 -9.48
N VAL A 462 51.93 12.90 -8.56
CA VAL A 462 50.95 11.83 -8.77
C VAL A 462 49.87 12.30 -9.73
N ALA A 463 49.35 13.51 -9.53
CA ALA A 463 48.34 14.12 -10.40
C ALA A 463 48.84 14.27 -11.84
N TRP A 464 50.09 14.70 -12.02
CA TRP A 464 50.72 14.86 -13.33
C TRP A 464 50.89 13.51 -14.06
N ILE A 465 51.42 12.49 -13.38
CA ILE A 465 51.56 11.14 -13.95
C ILE A 465 50.19 10.57 -14.34
N LEU A 466 49.20 10.72 -13.47
CA LEU A 466 47.84 10.26 -13.74
C LEU A 466 47.26 10.96 -14.98
N GLN A 467 47.39 12.29 -15.06
CA GLN A 467 46.92 13.07 -16.20
C GLN A 467 47.56 12.61 -17.51
N GLU A 468 48.87 12.36 -17.51
CA GLU A 468 49.60 11.90 -18.70
C GLU A 468 49.20 10.47 -19.09
N THR A 469 49.01 9.60 -18.10
CA THR A 469 48.53 8.22 -18.29
C THR A 469 47.13 8.22 -18.93
N LEU A 470 46.24 9.09 -18.46
CA LEU A 470 44.88 9.25 -19.01
C LEU A 470 44.90 9.85 -20.43
N ARG A 471 45.81 10.80 -20.71
CA ARG A 471 46.01 11.33 -22.08
C ARG A 471 46.50 10.24 -23.03
N ALA A 472 47.45 9.42 -22.61
CA ALA A 472 47.99 8.30 -23.41
C ALA A 472 46.94 7.19 -23.63
N ALA A 473 46.15 6.85 -22.59
CA ALA A 473 45.04 5.91 -22.67
C ALA A 473 43.95 6.35 -23.66
N ARG A 474 43.78 7.67 -23.87
CA ARG A 474 42.83 8.18 -24.86
C ARG A 474 43.32 8.02 -26.31
N GLN A 475 44.63 7.86 -26.50
CA GLN A 475 45.26 7.72 -27.81
C GLN A 475 45.59 6.27 -28.17
N THR A 476 45.60 5.36 -27.19
CA THR A 476 46.05 3.96 -27.35
C THR A 476 45.17 2.99 -26.58
N ASP A 477 44.88 1.82 -27.17
CA ASP A 477 44.11 0.75 -26.50
C ASP A 477 44.94 -0.05 -25.48
N VAL A 478 46.21 0.32 -25.25
CA VAL A 478 47.17 -0.46 -24.44
C VAL A 478 47.07 -0.11 -22.95
N VAL A 479 46.65 1.11 -22.61
CA VAL A 479 46.55 1.60 -21.23
C VAL A 479 45.09 1.76 -20.87
N THR A 480 44.60 0.98 -19.91
CA THR A 480 43.22 1.11 -19.42
C THR A 480 43.16 2.26 -18.42
N GLY A 481 42.82 3.47 -18.87
CA GLY A 481 42.72 4.64 -18.00
C GLY A 481 41.83 4.45 -16.75
N GLY A 482 40.89 3.51 -16.79
CA GLY A 482 40.11 3.10 -15.61
C GLY A 482 40.95 2.43 -14.51
N THR A 483 41.91 1.56 -14.84
CA THR A 483 42.74 0.88 -13.82
C THR A 483 43.65 1.86 -13.10
N ALA A 484 44.23 2.81 -13.83
CA ALA A 484 45.04 3.89 -13.26
C ALA A 484 44.23 4.77 -12.29
N LEU A 485 42.93 4.97 -12.55
CA LEU A 485 42.03 5.69 -11.63
C LEU A 485 41.71 4.85 -10.39
N GLU A 486 41.39 3.57 -10.56
CA GLU A 486 41.07 2.66 -9.46
C GLU A 486 42.23 2.55 -8.46
N GLU A 487 43.48 2.52 -8.93
CA GLU A 487 44.69 2.55 -8.08
C GLU A 487 44.79 3.81 -7.22
N GLN A 488 44.17 4.92 -7.64
CA GLN A 488 44.11 6.17 -6.89
C GLN A 488 42.83 6.29 -6.05
N GLY A 489 41.99 5.24 -5.99
CA GLY A 489 40.73 5.24 -5.26
C GLY A 489 39.58 5.96 -6.00
N VAL A 490 39.68 6.09 -7.33
CA VAL A 490 38.67 6.69 -8.20
C VAL A 490 38.07 5.60 -9.08
N SER A 491 36.81 5.24 -8.83
CA SER A 491 36.12 4.11 -9.45
C SER A 491 34.79 4.48 -10.11
N PHE A 492 34.23 5.63 -9.74
CA PHE A 492 32.94 6.13 -10.21
C PHE A 492 33.10 7.10 -11.38
N LEU A 493 34.06 8.03 -11.30
CA LEU A 493 34.35 8.98 -12.38
C LEU A 493 35.00 8.27 -13.56
N THR A 494 34.46 8.51 -14.75
CA THR A 494 35.06 8.03 -16.00
C THR A 494 36.42 8.71 -16.26
N PRO A 495 37.32 8.11 -17.06
CA PRO A 495 38.56 8.75 -17.49
C PRO A 495 38.41 10.17 -18.02
N SER A 496 37.32 10.44 -18.78
CA SER A 496 37.05 11.78 -19.32
C SER A 496 36.63 12.77 -18.22
N GLN A 497 35.83 12.33 -17.25
CA GLN A 497 35.41 13.16 -16.12
C GLN A 497 36.60 13.47 -15.21
N ALA A 498 37.41 12.46 -14.88
CA ALA A 498 38.62 12.63 -14.08
C ALA A 498 39.61 13.61 -14.72
N MET A 499 39.82 13.52 -16.04
CA MET A 499 40.62 14.49 -16.80
C MET A 499 40.08 15.92 -16.69
N HIS A 500 38.75 16.09 -16.72
CA HIS A 500 38.14 17.41 -16.59
C HIS A 500 38.30 17.97 -15.17
N VAL A 501 38.25 17.14 -14.13
CA VAL A 501 38.56 17.56 -12.75
C VAL A 501 40.04 17.94 -12.61
N LEU A 502 40.96 17.11 -13.12
CA LEU A 502 42.40 17.39 -13.07
C LEU A 502 42.74 18.70 -13.79
N SER A 503 42.05 19.04 -14.88
CA SER A 503 42.26 20.32 -15.57
C SER A 503 41.81 21.56 -14.77
N LYS A 504 41.09 21.37 -13.65
CA LYS A 504 40.72 22.47 -12.74
C LYS A 504 41.82 22.81 -11.75
N ARG A 505 42.91 22.04 -11.67
CA ARG A 505 44.02 22.32 -10.78
C ARG A 505 44.99 23.33 -11.38
N ASN A 506 45.28 24.41 -10.67
CA ASN A 506 46.16 25.47 -11.17
C ASN A 506 47.60 25.01 -11.46
N ASP A 507 48.08 24.02 -10.73
CA ASP A 507 49.43 23.47 -10.85
C ASP A 507 49.62 22.58 -12.09
N LEU A 508 48.54 22.18 -12.76
CA LEU A 508 48.57 21.37 -13.99
C LEU A 508 48.17 22.14 -15.25
N VAL A 509 47.65 23.38 -15.13
CA VAL A 509 47.12 24.17 -16.27
C VAL A 509 48.23 24.69 -17.21
N HIS A 510 49.50 24.57 -16.82
CA HIS A 510 50.65 25.09 -17.58
C HIS A 510 51.65 24.02 -18.06
N THR A 511 51.25 22.75 -18.10
CA THR A 511 52.02 21.62 -18.67
C THR A 511 51.17 20.80 -19.62
#